data_AF-A0A3C0MZ60-F1
#
_entry.id   AF-A0A3C0MZ60-F1
#
_cell.length_a   1.000
_cell.length_b   1.000
_cell.length_c   1.000
_cell.angle_alpha   90.00
_cell.angle_beta   90.00
_cell.angle_gamma   90.00
#
_symmetry.space_group_name_H-M   'P 1'
#
loop_
_entity.id
_entity.type
_entity.pdbx_description
1 polymer ?
#
loop_
_entity_poly.entity_id
_entity_poly.type
_entity_poly.pdbx_seq_one_letter_code
_entity_poly.pdbx_strand_id
1 'polypeptide(L)'
;MITALGDWIAPHPWSHFVHLTFNGMVTPEGAKKLFERYVLEQGEEVIFFRAIEWNRFGDVPHIHALIGNTKELKNWYHGIAKVEPYNAGLGARYYICKHITSEYVDWDLNF
;
A
#
# COMPACT_ATOMS: atom_id res chain seq x y z
N MET A 1 9.06 -10.77 -14.49
CA MET A 1 8.81 -9.39 -14.04
C MET A 1 8.35 -9.37 -12.57
N ILE A 2 7.25 -10.04 -12.24
CA ILE A 2 6.72 -10.16 -10.86
C ILE A 2 7.73 -10.79 -9.90
N THR A 3 8.42 -11.84 -10.33
CA THR A 3 9.47 -12.49 -9.54
C THR A 3 10.61 -11.53 -9.22
N ALA A 4 11.17 -10.83 -10.22
CA ALA A 4 12.25 -9.88 -10.02
C ALA A 4 11.86 -8.70 -9.10
N LEU A 5 10.68 -8.10 -9.29
CA LEU A 5 10.21 -7.00 -8.43
C LEU A 5 9.96 -7.49 -7.00
N GLY A 6 9.36 -8.68 -6.85
CA GLY A 6 9.15 -9.26 -5.53
C GLY A 6 10.43 -9.65 -4.80
N ASP A 7 11.46 -10.14 -5.51
CA ASP A 7 12.78 -10.40 -4.92
C ASP A 7 13.46 -9.10 -4.48
N TRP A 8 13.28 -8.03 -5.25
CA TRP A 8 13.86 -6.72 -4.95
C TRP A 8 13.17 -6.03 -3.78
N ILE A 9 11.85 -6.17 -3.65
CA ILE A 9 11.07 -5.60 -2.52
C ILE A 9 11.28 -6.42 -1.23
N ALA A 10 11.45 -7.74 -1.32
CA ALA A 10 11.54 -8.63 -0.16
C ALA A 10 12.55 -8.24 0.95
N PRO A 11 13.79 -7.77 0.66
CA PRO A 11 14.79 -7.49 1.70
C PRO A 11 14.54 -6.20 2.51
N HIS A 12 13.60 -5.36 2.11
CA HIS A 12 13.34 -4.10 2.81
C HIS A 12 12.66 -4.31 4.17
N PRO A 13 12.86 -3.39 5.15
CA PRO A 13 12.38 -3.53 6.53
C PRO A 13 10.86 -3.26 6.67
N TRP A 14 10.05 -4.08 6.02
CA TRP A 14 8.59 -4.01 6.12
C TRP A 14 8.11 -4.35 7.53
N SER A 15 7.21 -3.53 8.05
CA SER A 15 6.60 -3.69 9.38
C SER A 15 5.13 -4.07 9.28
N HIS A 16 4.41 -3.49 8.32
CA HIS A 16 2.96 -3.59 8.21
C HIS A 16 2.54 -3.86 6.77
N PHE A 17 1.44 -4.60 6.63
CA PHE A 17 0.61 -4.61 5.44
C PHE A 17 -0.70 -3.89 5.75
N VAL A 18 -1.09 -2.93 4.91
CA VAL A 18 -2.30 -2.14 5.09
C VAL A 18 -3.23 -2.26 3.90
N HIS A 19 -4.51 -2.36 4.19
CA HIS A 19 -5.60 -2.23 3.24
C HIS A 19 -6.46 -1.04 3.64
N LEU A 20 -6.46 0.01 2.81
CA LEU A 20 -7.20 1.25 3.04
C LEU A 20 -8.31 1.34 2.01
N THR A 21 -9.54 1.50 2.49
CA THR A 21 -10.72 1.70 1.65
C THR A 21 -11.24 3.12 1.87
N PHE A 22 -11.45 3.87 0.79
CA PHE A 22 -12.01 5.21 0.90
C PHE A 22 -13.50 5.17 1.23
N ASN A 23 -14.01 6.13 2.01
CA ASN A 23 -15.44 6.26 2.33
C ASN A 23 -16.26 7.01 1.26
N GLY A 24 -15.66 7.31 0.12
CA GLY A 24 -16.28 7.99 -1.00
C GLY A 24 -15.38 7.98 -2.23
N MET A 25 -15.93 8.40 -3.37
CA MET A 25 -15.16 8.50 -4.60
C MET A 25 -14.07 9.57 -4.47
N VAL A 26 -12.84 9.18 -4.75
CA VAL A 26 -11.69 10.08 -4.91
C VAL A 26 -11.06 9.82 -6.27
N THR A 27 -10.47 10.86 -6.86
CA THR A 27 -9.72 10.71 -8.11
C THR A 27 -8.43 9.92 -7.86
N PRO A 28 -7.81 9.33 -8.91
CA PRO A 28 -6.53 8.65 -8.76
C PRO A 28 -5.42 9.48 -8.14
N GLU A 29 -5.28 10.70 -8.61
CA GLU A 29 -4.34 11.66 -8.07
C GLU A 29 -4.68 12.04 -6.61
N GLY A 30 -5.97 12.15 -6.28
CA GLY A 30 -6.42 12.42 -4.92
C GLY A 30 -6.08 11.29 -3.95
N ALA A 31 -6.33 10.04 -4.35
CA ALA A 31 -5.99 8.86 -3.56
C ALA A 31 -4.47 8.77 -3.32
N LYS A 32 -3.65 9.04 -4.34
CA LYS A 32 -2.18 9.13 -4.25
C LYS A 32 -1.75 10.15 -3.19
N LYS A 33 -2.23 11.39 -3.28
CA LYS A 33 -1.87 12.47 -2.35
C LYS A 33 -2.29 12.21 -0.90
N LEU A 34 -3.48 11.65 -0.71
CA LEU A 34 -3.97 11.33 0.64
C LEU A 34 -3.15 10.21 1.27
N PHE A 35 -2.75 9.21 0.48
CA PHE A 35 -1.84 8.17 0.95
C PHE A 35 -0.45 8.71 1.27
N GLU A 36 0.13 9.53 0.40
CA GLU A 36 1.45 10.14 0.65
C GLU A 36 1.45 10.97 1.93
N ARG A 37 0.41 11.77 2.15
CA ARG A 37 0.24 12.50 3.42
C ARG A 37 0.16 11.54 4.60
N TYR A 38 -0.63 10.47 4.47
CA TYR A 38 -0.73 9.44 5.52
C TYR A 38 0.64 8.81 5.85
N VAL A 39 1.47 8.49 4.85
CA VAL A 39 2.81 7.94 5.07
C VAL A 39 3.73 8.96 5.73
N LEU A 40 3.74 10.21 5.27
CA LEU A 40 4.55 11.29 5.87
C LEU A 40 4.21 11.52 7.35
N GLU A 41 2.95 11.30 7.73
CA GLU A 41 2.53 11.38 9.12
C GLU A 41 3.12 10.25 9.99
N GLN A 42 3.60 9.14 9.41
CA GLN A 42 4.19 8.03 10.16
C GLN A 42 5.65 8.29 10.58
N GLY A 43 6.35 9.21 9.92
CA GLY A 43 7.75 9.54 10.19
C GLY A 43 8.57 9.79 8.92
N GLU A 44 9.76 10.37 9.08
CA GLU A 44 10.63 10.77 7.97
C GLU A 44 11.36 9.59 7.30
N GLU A 45 11.58 8.49 8.03
CA GLU A 45 12.30 7.30 7.52
C GLU A 45 11.35 6.23 6.95
N VAL A 46 10.08 6.55 6.77
CA VAL A 46 9.05 5.57 6.40
C VAL A 46 9.18 5.23 4.93
N ILE A 47 9.36 3.95 4.65
CA ILE A 47 9.36 3.41 3.30
C ILE A 47 8.01 2.78 2.98
N PHE A 48 7.63 2.77 1.71
CA PHE A 48 6.41 2.09 1.29
C PHE A 48 6.50 1.46 -0.10
N PHE A 49 5.73 0.39 -0.28
CA PHE A 49 5.21 -0.02 -1.58
C PHE A 49 3.69 0.21 -1.55
N ARG A 50 3.14 0.83 -2.60
CA ARG A 50 1.70 1.07 -2.72
C ARG A 50 1.17 0.50 -4.02
N ALA A 51 -0.01 -0.09 -3.97
CA ALA A 51 -0.86 -0.37 -5.12
C ALA A 51 -2.26 0.22 -4.88
N ILE A 52 -2.73 1.07 -5.79
CA ILE A 52 -4.10 1.61 -5.79
C ILE A 52 -4.94 0.82 -6.78
N GLU A 53 -5.96 0.14 -6.29
CA GLU A 53 -6.91 -0.66 -7.06
C GLU A 53 -8.18 0.14 -7.36
N TRP A 54 -8.49 0.26 -8.65
CA TRP A 54 -9.69 0.93 -9.16
C TRP A 54 -10.65 -0.12 -9.71
N ASN A 55 -11.72 -0.45 -9.01
CA ASN A 55 -12.65 -1.45 -9.54
C ASN A 55 -13.37 -0.91 -10.79
N ARG A 56 -13.44 -1.75 -11.84
CA ARG A 56 -14.12 -1.47 -13.12
C ARG A 56 -15.59 -1.06 -12.98
N PHE A 57 -16.22 -1.37 -11.85
CA PHE A 57 -17.67 -1.24 -11.62
C PHE A 57 -18.08 -0.06 -10.72
N GLY A 58 -17.22 0.95 -10.56
CA GLY A 58 -17.58 2.17 -9.82
C GLY A 58 -17.59 2.01 -8.30
N ASP A 59 -16.82 1.06 -7.78
CA ASP A 59 -16.55 0.97 -6.34
C ASP A 59 -15.57 2.08 -5.90
N VAL A 60 -15.53 2.34 -4.60
CA VAL A 60 -14.57 3.28 -4.03
C VAL A 60 -13.13 2.76 -4.19
N PRO A 61 -12.12 3.62 -4.31
CA PRO A 61 -10.75 3.16 -4.50
C PRO A 61 -10.23 2.41 -3.27
N HIS A 62 -9.33 1.45 -3.51
CA HIS A 62 -8.64 0.73 -2.44
C HIS A 62 -7.14 0.90 -2.58
N ILE A 63 -6.45 0.97 -1.44
CA ILE A 63 -4.99 1.01 -1.40
C ILE A 63 -4.50 -0.20 -0.63
N HIS A 64 -3.64 -0.99 -1.25
CA HIS A 64 -2.87 -2.04 -0.60
C HIS A 64 -1.43 -1.57 -0.51
N ALA A 65 -0.84 -1.60 0.68
CA ALA A 65 0.53 -1.13 0.84
C ALA A 65 1.33 -1.95 1.85
N LEU A 66 2.62 -2.09 1.57
CA LEU A 66 3.62 -2.45 2.57
C LEU A 66 4.19 -1.16 3.13
N ILE A 67 4.29 -1.05 4.45
CA ILE A 67 4.87 0.10 5.15
C ILE A 67 6.01 -0.42 6.03
N GLY A 68 7.20 0.15 5.88
CA GLY A 68 8.39 -0.20 6.62
C GLY A 68 8.85 0.89 7.58
N ASN A 69 9.85 0.57 8.41
CA ASN A 69 10.44 1.48 9.40
C ASN A 69 9.44 2.09 10.38
N THR A 70 8.35 1.39 10.68
CA THR A 70 7.33 1.82 11.63
C THR A 70 7.17 0.81 12.76
N LYS A 71 6.91 1.30 13.97
CA LYS A 71 6.54 0.45 15.13
C LYS A 71 5.02 0.32 15.25
N GLU A 72 4.32 1.42 15.07
CA GLU A 72 2.87 1.54 15.08
C GLU A 72 2.47 2.50 13.97
N LEU A 73 1.21 2.42 13.52
CA LEU A 73 0.65 3.31 12.52
C LEU A 73 -0.40 4.22 13.15
N LYS A 74 -0.38 5.50 12.77
CA LYS A 74 -1.45 6.45 13.06
C LYS A 74 -2.72 6.07 12.29
N ASN A 75 -3.84 6.62 12.74
CA ASN A 75 -5.16 6.36 12.17
C ASN A 75 -5.27 6.87 10.72
N TRP A 76 -6.01 6.11 9.92
CA TRP A 76 -6.51 6.54 8.61
C TRP A 76 -7.86 7.23 8.78
N TYR A 77 -7.98 8.46 8.29
CA TYR A 77 -9.19 9.27 8.47
C TYR A 77 -10.09 9.36 7.24
N HIS A 78 -9.73 8.71 6.13
CA HIS A 78 -10.46 8.81 4.86
C HIS A 78 -11.30 7.56 4.55
N GLY A 79 -11.58 6.75 5.56
CA GLY A 79 -12.43 5.56 5.45
C GLY A 79 -12.00 4.44 6.39
N ILE A 80 -11.93 3.22 5.88
CA ILE A 80 -11.63 2.03 6.67
C ILE A 80 -10.16 1.67 6.48
N ALA A 81 -9.47 1.36 7.57
CA ALA A 81 -8.14 0.78 7.54
C ALA A 81 -8.13 -0.60 8.19
N LYS A 82 -7.60 -1.58 7.47
CA LYS A 82 -7.21 -2.86 8.01
C LYS A 82 -5.68 -2.92 8.02
N VAL A 83 -5.10 -3.03 9.20
CA VAL A 83 -3.65 -3.08 9.41
C VAL A 83 -3.29 -4.46 9.93
N GLU A 84 -2.32 -5.11 9.30
CA GLU A 84 -1.79 -6.40 9.70
C GLU A 84 -0.26 -6.29 9.85
N PRO A 85 0.36 -6.99 10.81
CA PRO A 85 1.81 -7.08 10.86
C PRO A 85 2.34 -7.79 9.61
N TYR A 86 3.46 -7.32 9.08
CA TYR A 86 4.13 -7.98 7.98
C TYR A 86 4.66 -9.36 8.40
N ASN A 87 4.32 -10.40 7.63
CA ASN A 87 4.85 -11.75 7.85
C ASN A 87 5.97 -12.05 6.86
N ALA A 88 7.22 -11.98 7.34
CA ALA A 88 8.40 -12.29 6.53
C ALA A 88 8.43 -13.73 5.99
N GLY A 89 7.76 -14.69 6.65
CA GLY A 89 7.66 -16.07 6.19
C GLY A 89 6.79 -16.25 4.93
N LEU A 90 5.84 -15.34 4.70
CA LEU A 90 5.06 -15.27 3.45
C LEU A 90 5.82 -14.49 2.36
N GLY A 91 6.64 -13.53 2.78
CA GLY A 91 7.44 -12.66 1.93
C GLY A 91 6.62 -11.57 1.22
N ALA A 92 7.28 -10.48 0.82
CA ALA A 92 6.64 -9.33 0.19
C ALA A 92 5.83 -9.69 -1.07
N ARG A 93 6.28 -10.70 -1.82
CA ARG A 93 5.58 -11.27 -2.99
C ARG A 93 4.13 -11.63 -2.70
N TYR A 94 3.86 -12.27 -1.57
CA TYR A 94 2.51 -12.68 -1.19
C TYR A 94 1.53 -11.49 -1.19
N TYR A 95 2.01 -10.32 -0.75
CA TYR A 95 1.20 -9.12 -0.60
C TYR A 95 1.05 -8.32 -1.91
N ILE A 96 2.06 -8.34 -2.79
CA ILE A 96 2.09 -7.45 -3.96
C ILE A 96 1.65 -8.13 -5.28
N CYS A 97 1.83 -9.45 -5.42
CA CYS A 97 1.70 -10.16 -6.70
C CYS A 97 0.29 -10.05 -7.32
N LYS A 98 -0.77 -10.03 -6.50
CA LYS A 98 -2.15 -9.89 -6.99
C LYS A 98 -2.38 -8.52 -7.67
N HIS A 99 -1.69 -7.49 -7.21
CA HIS A 99 -1.98 -6.11 -7.60
C HIS A 99 -1.16 -5.66 -8.81
N ILE A 100 0.11 -6.06 -8.90
CA ILE A 100 1.03 -5.62 -9.98
C ILE A 100 0.57 -6.08 -11.37
N THR A 101 -0.20 -7.17 -11.48
CA THR A 101 -0.66 -7.70 -12.77
C THR A 101 -2.00 -7.17 -13.24
N SER A 102 -2.68 -6.35 -12.43
CA SER A 102 -4.00 -5.84 -12.75
C SER A 102 -3.88 -4.58 -13.61
N GLU A 103 -4.61 -4.53 -14.73
CA GLU A 103 -4.71 -3.34 -15.60
C GLU A 103 -5.38 -2.15 -14.90
N TYR A 104 -5.99 -2.39 -13.74
CA TYR A 104 -6.70 -1.40 -12.95
C TYR A 104 -5.92 -0.97 -11.69
N VAL A 105 -4.62 -1.26 -11.65
CA VAL A 105 -3.77 -0.93 -10.52
C VAL A 105 -2.67 0.04 -10.92
N ASP A 106 -2.59 1.14 -10.19
CA ASP A 106 -1.43 2.05 -10.18
C ASP A 106 -0.53 1.68 -9.00
N TRP A 107 0.78 1.50 -9.20
CA TRP A 107 1.71 1.17 -8.11
C TRP A 107 2.96 2.04 -8.10
N ASP A 108 3.46 2.31 -6.89
CA ASP A 108 4.60 3.22 -6.64
C ASP A 108 5.42 2.76 -5.43
N LEU A 109 6.67 3.22 -5.36
CA LEU A 109 7.70 2.81 -4.40
C LEU A 109 8.49 4.03 -3.91
N ASN A 110 8.71 4.11 -2.60
CA ASN A 110 9.53 5.18 -1.99
C ASN A 110 10.44 4.61 -0.90
N PHE A 111 11.73 5.00 -0.94
CA PHE A 111 12.82 4.57 -0.07
C PHE A 111 13.62 5.75 0.48
#